data_AF-A0A1D3TWN2-F1
#
_entry.id   AF-A0A1D3TWN2-F1
#
_cell.length_a   1.000
_cell.length_b   1.000
_cell.length_c   1.000
_cell.angle_alpha   90.00
_cell.angle_beta   90.00
_cell.angle_gamma   90.00
#
_symmetry.space_group_name_H-M   'P 1'
#
loop_
_entity.id
_entity.type
_entity.pdbx_description
1 polymer ?
#
loop_
_entity_poly.entity_id
_entity_poly.type
_entity_poly.pdbx_seq_one_letter_code
_entity_poly.pdbx_strand_id
1 'polypeptide(L)'
;MSGMSRKNHQMVGGRLLQTNKRYSQLKERQKEKIGLWMYEATYEFYKEHRDLPKGKAQEEIIRSVYEHIEEAGIWIPFYEVKNRYHSKLNTILKHCKRELQE
;
A
#
# COMPACT_ATOMS: atom_id res chain seq x y z
N MET A 1 -26.37 -23.04 -18.08
CA MET A 1 -25.22 -22.44 -18.78
C MET A 1 -24.06 -22.37 -17.80
N SER A 2 -22.97 -23.07 -18.07
CA SER A 2 -21.85 -23.27 -17.16
C SER A 2 -21.17 -21.94 -16.81
N GLY A 3 -21.15 -21.58 -15.52
CA GLY A 3 -20.46 -20.41 -15.02
C GLY A 3 -18.96 -20.54 -15.25
N MET A 4 -18.45 -19.87 -16.26
CA MET A 4 -17.02 -19.83 -16.56
C MET A 4 -16.33 -19.01 -15.47
N SER A 5 -15.84 -19.69 -14.43
CA SER A 5 -14.96 -19.09 -13.43
C SER A 5 -13.71 -18.58 -14.16
N ARG A 6 -13.58 -17.26 -14.33
CA ARG A 6 -12.40 -16.64 -14.92
C ARG A 6 -11.24 -16.91 -13.96
N LYS A 7 -10.38 -17.87 -14.31
CA LYS A 7 -9.14 -18.16 -13.57
C LYS A 7 -8.21 -16.97 -13.76
N ASN A 8 -8.29 -16.02 -12.83
CA ASN A 8 -7.42 -14.84 -12.79
C ASN A 8 -6.02 -15.23 -12.29
N HIS A 9 -5.40 -16.26 -12.85
CA HIS A 9 -4.05 -16.70 -12.50
C HIS A 9 -3.14 -16.57 -13.72
N GLN A 10 -2.01 -15.89 -13.56
CA GLN A 10 -0.98 -15.72 -14.59
C GLN A 10 0.36 -16.24 -14.08
N MET A 11 1.11 -16.89 -14.97
CA MET A 11 2.49 -17.28 -14.70
C MET A 11 3.40 -16.07 -14.95
N VAL A 12 4.06 -15.58 -13.90
CA VAL A 12 5.08 -14.51 -14.01
C VAL A 12 6.34 -14.99 -13.30
N GLY A 13 7.46 -15.04 -14.02
CA GLY A 13 8.76 -15.45 -13.45
C GLY A 13 8.74 -16.85 -12.82
N GLY A 14 7.98 -17.80 -13.39
CA GLY A 14 7.85 -19.17 -12.87
C GLY A 14 6.90 -19.32 -11.67
N ARG A 15 6.18 -18.26 -11.25
CA ARG A 15 5.19 -18.31 -10.16
C ARG A 15 3.78 -18.10 -10.68
N LEU A 16 2.82 -18.88 -10.18
CA LEU A 16 1.41 -18.69 -10.45
C LEU A 16 0.87 -17.55 -9.57
N LEU A 17 0.66 -16.39 -10.16
CA LEU A 17 0.13 -15.21 -9.47
C LEU A 17 -1.36 -15.10 -9.79
N GLN A 18 -2.19 -15.02 -8.76
CA GLN A 18 -3.54 -14.47 -8.96
C GLN A 18 -3.39 -13.04 -9.53
N THR A 19 -4.27 -12.49 -10.34
CA THR A 19 -4.14 -11.13 -10.93
C THR A 19 -5.11 -10.14 -10.31
N ASN A 20 -6.14 -10.65 -9.63
CA ASN A 20 -7.20 -9.87 -8.98
C ASN A 20 -7.14 -9.94 -7.45
N LYS A 21 -5.97 -10.19 -6.85
CA LYS A 21 -5.86 -10.27 -5.40
C LYS A 21 -6.13 -8.93 -4.77
N ARG A 22 -6.99 -8.98 -3.77
CA ARG A 22 -7.42 -7.83 -2.98
C ARG A 22 -6.54 -7.68 -1.76
N TYR A 23 -6.41 -6.46 -1.27
CA TYR A 23 -5.72 -6.17 -0.01
C TYR A 23 -6.28 -6.97 1.16
N SER A 24 -7.60 -7.19 1.18
CA SER A 24 -8.28 -8.00 2.22
C SER A 24 -7.79 -9.45 2.28
N GLN A 25 -7.25 -9.99 1.18
CA GLN A 25 -6.74 -11.35 1.06
C GLN A 25 -5.28 -11.49 1.48
N LEU A 26 -4.61 -10.40 1.88
CA LEU A 26 -3.30 -10.47 2.51
C LEU A 26 -3.39 -11.05 3.93
N LYS A 27 -2.31 -11.68 4.39
CA LYS A 27 -2.20 -12.10 5.80
C LYS A 27 -2.13 -10.87 6.70
N GLU A 28 -2.65 -10.94 7.92
CA GLU A 28 -2.65 -9.79 8.86
C GLU A 28 -1.24 -9.22 9.08
N ARG A 29 -0.24 -10.08 9.31
CA ARG A 29 1.18 -9.65 9.43
C ARG A 29 1.69 -8.86 8.22
N GLN A 30 1.22 -9.18 7.01
CA GLN A 30 1.57 -8.43 5.79
C GLN A 30 0.87 -7.07 5.77
N LYS A 31 -0.41 -7.02 6.16
CA LYS A 31 -1.18 -5.77 6.25
C LYS A 31 -0.61 -4.82 7.31
N GLU A 32 -0.15 -5.35 8.44
CA GLU A 32 0.53 -4.60 9.49
C GLU A 32 1.83 -3.99 8.95
N LYS A 33 2.68 -4.80 8.29
CA LYS A 33 3.93 -4.34 7.70
C LYS A 33 3.71 -3.24 6.65
N ILE A 34 2.72 -3.41 5.77
CA ILE A 34 2.34 -2.39 4.79
C ILE A 34 1.82 -1.12 5.48
N GLY A 35 1.00 -1.27 6.52
CA GLY A 35 0.51 -0.15 7.31
C GLY A 35 1.65 0.65 7.96
N LEU A 36 2.67 -0.04 8.48
CA LEU A 36 3.86 0.58 9.04
C LEU A 36 4.64 1.38 7.99
N TRP A 37 4.92 0.79 6.82
CA TRP A 37 5.62 1.50 5.76
C TRP A 37 4.85 2.72 5.25
N MET A 38 3.52 2.63 5.14
CA MET A 38 2.67 3.78 4.80
C MET A 38 2.79 4.90 5.86
N TYR A 39 2.85 4.51 7.14
CA TYR A 39 3.02 5.45 8.25
C TYR A 39 4.38 6.12 8.18
N GLU A 40 5.47 5.35 8.15
CA GLU A 40 6.85 5.84 8.14
C GLU A 40 7.11 6.80 6.96
N ALA A 41 6.76 6.40 5.74
CA ALA A 41 6.98 7.23 4.56
C ALA A 41 6.17 8.53 4.59
N THR A 42 4.94 8.49 5.11
CA THR A 42 4.11 9.70 5.25
C THR A 42 4.59 10.58 6.41
N TYR A 43 5.07 9.97 7.49
CA TYR A 43 5.59 10.67 8.66
C TYR A 43 6.85 11.44 8.30
N GLU A 44 7.80 10.84 7.60
CA GLU A 44 9.02 11.52 7.13
C GLU A 44 8.68 12.69 6.19
N PHE A 45 7.77 12.49 5.24
CA PHE A 45 7.29 13.58 4.38
C PHE A 45 6.68 14.72 5.21
N TYR A 46 5.78 14.39 6.14
CA TYR A 46 5.08 15.37 6.96
C TYR A 46 6.03 16.09 7.93
N LYS A 47 7.07 15.41 8.42
CA LYS A 47 8.10 15.97 9.29
C LYS A 47 8.90 17.05 8.57
N GLU A 48 9.27 16.82 7.32
CA GLU A 48 10.03 17.76 6.48
C GLU A 48 9.18 18.93 5.98
N HIS A 49 7.98 18.65 5.46
CA HIS A 49 7.18 19.65 4.72
C HIS A 49 6.10 20.34 5.55
N ARG A 50 5.73 19.75 6.71
CA ARG A 50 4.59 20.17 7.55
C ARG A 50 3.23 20.25 6.83
N ASP A 51 3.13 19.69 5.62
CA ASP A 51 1.91 19.64 4.81
C ASP A 51 1.57 18.20 4.38
N LEU A 52 0.34 18.03 3.91
CA LEU A 52 -0.24 16.78 3.44
C LEU A 52 0.33 16.39 2.06
N PRO A 53 0.80 15.15 1.85
CA PRO A 53 1.30 14.74 0.54
C PRO A 53 0.16 14.72 -0.48
N LYS A 54 0.31 15.47 -1.58
CA LYS A 54 -0.68 15.60 -2.65
C LYS A 54 -0.04 15.38 -4.00
N GLY A 55 -0.85 14.96 -4.98
CA GLY A 55 -0.42 14.80 -6.38
C GLY A 55 0.82 13.92 -6.48
N LYS A 56 1.92 14.49 -7.01
CA LYS A 56 3.17 13.76 -7.24
C LYS A 56 3.81 13.20 -5.96
N ALA A 57 3.83 13.98 -4.88
CA ALA A 57 4.41 13.54 -3.60
C ALA A 57 3.67 12.31 -3.05
N GLN A 58 2.35 12.27 -3.22
CA GLN A 58 1.54 11.14 -2.81
C GLN A 58 1.86 9.88 -3.62
N GLU A 59 2.07 10.03 -4.93
CA GLU A 59 2.44 8.93 -5.82
C GLU A 59 3.85 8.41 -5.53
N GLU A 60 4.80 9.30 -5.22
CA GLU A 60 6.16 8.94 -4.81
C GLU A 60 6.17 8.14 -3.49
N ILE A 61 5.37 8.55 -2.49
CA ILE A 61 5.22 7.78 -1.25
C ILE A 61 4.63 6.40 -1.51
N ILE A 62 3.56 6.30 -2.31
CA ILE A 62 2.92 5.01 -2.63
C ILE A 62 3.91 4.10 -3.38
N ARG A 63 4.71 4.66 -4.29
CA ARG A 63 5.74 3.93 -5.02
C ARG A 63 6.81 3.37 -4.09
N SER A 64 7.34 4.19 -3.18
CA SER A 64 8.31 3.73 -2.17
C SER A 64 7.75 2.61 -1.29
N VAL A 65 6.50 2.72 -0.85
CA VAL A 65 5.82 1.64 -0.11
C VAL A 65 5.70 0.38 -0.97
N TYR A 66 5.42 0.53 -2.26
CA TYR A 66 5.30 -0.61 -3.18
C TYR A 66 6.63 -1.32 -3.41
N GLU A 67 7.74 -0.58 -3.49
CA GLU A 67 9.09 -1.15 -3.59
C GLU A 67 9.39 -2.05 -2.37
N HIS A 68 9.09 -1.61 -1.15
CA HIS A 68 9.22 -2.44 0.05
C HIS A 68 8.31 -3.69 0.07
N ILE A 69 7.12 -3.58 -0.52
CA ILE A 69 6.19 -4.71 -0.71
C ILE A 69 6.80 -5.77 -1.63
N GLU A 70 7.38 -5.34 -2.75
CA GLU A 70 8.05 -6.22 -3.71
C GLU A 70 9.30 -6.87 -3.11
N GLU A 71 10.13 -6.10 -2.41
CA GLU A 71 11.32 -6.60 -1.69
C GLU A 71 10.95 -7.66 -0.64
N ALA A 72 9.82 -7.50 0.04
CA ALA A 72 9.31 -8.49 0.99
C ALA A 72 8.64 -9.71 0.33
N GLY A 73 8.63 -9.77 -1.01
CA GLY A 73 8.02 -10.87 -1.77
C GLY A 73 6.50 -10.93 -1.66
N ILE A 74 5.85 -9.82 -1.28
CA ILE A 74 4.40 -9.75 -1.11
C ILE A 74 3.77 -9.39 -2.44
N TRP A 75 3.22 -10.39 -3.14
CA TRP A 75 2.49 -10.09 -4.37
C TRP A 75 1.10 -9.49 -4.06
N ILE A 76 0.85 -8.28 -4.58
CA ILE A 76 -0.42 -7.55 -4.60
C ILE A 76 -0.42 -6.52 -5.75
N PRO A 77 -1.57 -6.27 -6.43
CA PRO A 77 -1.64 -5.23 -7.45
C PRO A 77 -1.40 -3.82 -6.88
N PHE A 78 -0.67 -2.98 -7.62
CA PHE A 78 -0.36 -1.60 -7.22
C PHE A 78 -1.62 -0.78 -6.87
N TYR A 79 -2.69 -0.91 -7.66
CA TYR A 79 -3.92 -0.15 -7.44
C TYR A 79 -4.58 -0.45 -6.07
N GLU A 80 -4.42 -1.67 -5.54
CA GLU A 80 -4.93 -2.02 -4.20
C GLU A 80 -4.15 -1.27 -3.12
N VAL A 81 -2.83 -1.14 -3.28
CA VAL A 81 -1.97 -0.39 -2.35
C VAL A 81 -2.30 1.11 -2.41
N LYS A 82 -2.45 1.67 -3.62
CA LYS A 82 -2.89 3.06 -3.84
C LYS A 82 -4.25 3.35 -3.17
N ASN A 83 -5.25 2.50 -3.41
CA ASN A 83 -6.58 2.65 -2.81
C ASN A 83 -6.52 2.55 -1.28
N ARG A 84 -5.71 1.62 -0.76
CA ARG A 84 -5.51 1.47 0.68
C ARG A 84 -4.86 2.70 1.30
N TYR A 85 -3.83 3.24 0.66
CA TYR A 85 -3.13 4.43 1.10
C TYR A 85 -4.08 5.63 1.17
N HIS A 86 -4.84 5.90 0.09
CA HIS A 86 -5.84 6.98 0.08
C HIS A 86 -6.84 6.87 1.24
N SER A 87 -7.30 5.65 1.51
CA SER A 87 -8.24 5.38 2.62
C SER A 87 -7.63 5.59 4.00
N LYS A 88 -6.30 5.47 4.14
CA LYS A 88 -5.58 5.57 5.43
C LYS A 88 -4.89 6.90 5.66
N LEU A 89 -4.64 7.68 4.61
CA LEU A 89 -3.90 8.93 4.65
C LEU A 89 -4.39 9.88 5.74
N ASN A 90 -5.71 10.13 5.81
CA ASN A 90 -6.29 11.01 6.83
C ASN A 90 -6.07 10.50 8.27
N THR A 91 -6.09 9.18 8.49
CA THR A 91 -5.79 8.61 9.80
C THR A 91 -4.32 8.81 10.14
N ILE A 92 -3.42 8.45 9.23
CA ILE A 92 -1.97 8.61 9.41
C ILE A 92 -1.63 10.06 9.77
N LEU A 93 -2.15 11.02 9.02
CA LEU A 93 -1.89 12.44 9.26
C LEU A 93 -2.40 12.95 10.61
N LYS A 94 -3.53 12.44 11.10
CA LYS A 94 -4.01 12.78 12.46
C LYS A 94 -3.02 12.30 13.52
N HIS A 95 -2.42 11.13 13.32
CA HIS A 95 -1.37 10.62 14.22
C HIS A 95 -0.09 11.46 14.12
N CYS A 96 0.41 11.72 12.91
CA CYS A 96 1.62 12.53 12.72
C CYS A 96 1.48 13.94 13.31
N LYS A 97 0.30 14.57 13.14
CA LYS A 97 0.01 15.88 13.73
C LYS A 97 0.10 15.89 15.25
N ARG A 98 -0.43 14.85 15.89
CA ARG A 98 -0.39 14.72 17.36
C ARG A 98 1.04 14.51 17.86
N GLU A 99 1.79 13.62 17.22
CA GLU A 99 3.18 13.28 17.63
C GLU A 99 4.18 14.43 17.42
N LEU A 100 3.89 15.37 16.53
CA LEU A 100 4.78 16.51 16.24
C LEU A 100 4.33 17.82 16.90
N GLN A 101 3.18 17.82 17.57
CA GLN A 101 2.70 18.93 18.42
C GLN A 101 3.02 18.73 19.90
N GLU A 102 3.46 17.52 20.29
CA GLU A 102 4.12 17.21 21.56
C GLU A 102 5.62 17.52 21.48
#